data_AF-A0A085MVH1-F1
#
_entry.id   AF-A0A085MVH1-F1
#
_cell.length_a   1.000
_cell.length_b   1.000
_cell.length_c   1.000
_cell.angle_alpha   90.00
_cell.angle_beta   90.00
_cell.angle_gamma   90.00
#
_symmetry.space_group_name_H-M   'P 1'
#
loop_
_entity.id
_entity.type
_entity.pdbx_description
1 polymer ?
#
loop_
_entity_poly.entity_id
_entity_poly.type
_entity_poly.pdbx_seq_one_letter_code
_entity_poly.pdbx_strand_id
1 'polypeptide(L)'
;MEGCRLRAFVAHRVAEILEMSAVSQWRHINGSLNPADDVSRGVSPSALSRCHRWFVGPTFLQLDEQLWPMSTEIAVDADDPEVMNSPRLVAAVVHQEVNCGMHLFDMVSRFKTCVRIVAYIYRFLHYKTFTSTSVTLSSWEIKKALAKCIHVFQRFAFPEEYELLRNGMGLNPKSKLISLDPFLDEDQVIRVGGRLRQGIQLDINRHPAIIPADCSLVHRLVWQRHIDLMHSRTERVLADLRTEYWIMGGRRTVRRIIDRCYYCRRMNAKPCQQFMAPLPKEGLYCAAPAFTNVGVDFFGPFEVLIGRKHAKRYGCIFTCLVSRASHLEVTHSLDTQSFILALRRFIARRGQPSVIYCDNGRNFVAAAKTLNEFRDALDWSNVDRYLADRQIQWKFLPPAGPHMGGTWERLIRVAKKALVSVLSGNAVTDEVLSTVFAEVE
;
A
#
# COMPACT_ATOMS: atom_id res chain seq x y z
N MET A 1 -37.09 -8.70 -8.41
CA MET A 1 -36.28 -9.20 -7.27
C MET A 1 -35.33 -10.28 -7.75
N GLU A 2 -34.45 -9.98 -8.71
CA GLU A 2 -33.51 -10.98 -9.29
C GLU A 2 -32.06 -10.73 -8.88
N GLY A 3 -31.74 -9.56 -8.31
CA GLY A 3 -30.37 -9.19 -7.93
C GLY A 3 -29.75 -9.97 -6.78
N CYS A 4 -30.52 -10.79 -6.05
CA CYS A 4 -30.02 -11.58 -4.91
C CYS A 4 -29.63 -13.02 -5.26
N ARG A 5 -29.79 -13.45 -6.51
CA ARG A 5 -29.55 -14.84 -6.92
C ARG A 5 -28.13 -15.09 -7.46
N LEU A 6 -27.42 -14.05 -7.89
CA LEU A 6 -26.09 -14.14 -8.51
C LEU A 6 -25.03 -13.48 -7.64
N ARG A 7 -23.80 -13.99 -7.66
CA ARG A 7 -22.66 -13.34 -6.98
C ARG A 7 -22.50 -11.89 -7.47
N ALA A 8 -22.05 -10.99 -6.60
CA ALA A 8 -22.00 -9.55 -6.87
C ALA A 8 -21.32 -9.20 -8.22
N PHE A 9 -20.20 -9.85 -8.55
CA PHE A 9 -19.50 -9.63 -9.83
C PHE A 9 -20.38 -9.97 -11.04
N VAL A 10 -21.06 -11.11 -11.02
CA VAL A 10 -21.96 -11.56 -12.10
C VAL A 10 -23.21 -10.69 -12.14
N ALA A 11 -23.79 -10.38 -10.97
CA ALA A 11 -24.99 -9.55 -10.86
C ALA A 11 -24.78 -8.15 -11.47
N HIS A 12 -23.61 -7.52 -11.21
CA HIS A 12 -23.28 -6.23 -11.80
C HIS A 12 -23.15 -6.28 -13.33
N ARG A 13 -22.55 -7.34 -13.88
CA ARG A 13 -22.41 -7.51 -15.34
C ARG A 13 -23.74 -7.80 -16.02
N VAL A 14 -24.56 -8.65 -15.41
CA VAL A 14 -25.92 -8.92 -15.92
C VAL A 14 -26.74 -7.63 -15.91
N ALA A 15 -26.64 -6.82 -14.85
CA ALA A 15 -27.31 -5.52 -14.79
C ALA A 15 -26.85 -4.56 -15.91
N GLU A 16 -25.53 -4.42 -16.11
CA GLU A 16 -24.95 -3.59 -17.18
C GLU A 16 -25.41 -4.04 -18.58
N ILE A 17 -25.50 -5.35 -18.81
CA ILE A 17 -25.96 -5.90 -20.08
C ILE A 17 -27.47 -5.67 -20.27
N LEU A 18 -28.27 -5.80 -19.20
CA LEU A 18 -29.72 -5.55 -19.22
C LEU A 18 -30.08 -4.06 -19.31
N GLU A 19 -29.16 -3.14 -19.00
CA GLU A 19 -29.33 -1.71 -19.26
C GLU A 19 -29.33 -1.40 -20.77
N MET A 20 -28.61 -2.20 -21.58
CA MET A 20 -28.47 -1.97 -23.03
C MET A 20 -29.34 -2.88 -23.91
N SER A 21 -29.90 -3.97 -23.35
CA SER A 21 -30.69 -4.93 -24.13
C SER A 21 -31.68 -5.70 -23.26
N ALA A 22 -32.78 -6.16 -23.86
CA ALA A 22 -33.76 -7.01 -23.21
C ALA A 22 -33.47 -8.49 -23.48
N VAL A 23 -33.78 -9.36 -22.50
CA VAL A 23 -33.61 -10.82 -22.63
C VAL A 23 -34.31 -11.38 -23.86
N SER A 24 -35.47 -10.82 -24.24
CA SER A 24 -36.23 -11.22 -25.43
C SER A 24 -35.50 -10.96 -26.75
N GLN A 25 -34.47 -10.11 -26.76
CA GLN A 25 -33.67 -9.83 -27.95
C GLN A 25 -32.57 -10.87 -28.16
N TRP A 26 -32.29 -11.73 -27.17
CA TRP A 26 -31.15 -12.63 -27.22
C TRP A 26 -31.57 -13.99 -27.74
N ARG A 27 -30.76 -14.52 -28.65
CA ARG A 27 -30.95 -15.86 -29.20
C ARG A 27 -29.67 -16.66 -29.06
N HIS A 28 -29.80 -17.90 -28.62
CA HIS A 28 -28.67 -18.82 -28.57
C HIS A 28 -28.36 -19.31 -29.99
N ILE A 29 -27.10 -19.16 -30.41
CA ILE A 29 -26.60 -19.70 -31.67
C ILE A 29 -25.82 -20.96 -31.35
N ASN A 30 -26.19 -22.09 -31.97
CA ASN A 30 -25.42 -23.33 -31.85
C ASN A 30 -23.98 -23.09 -32.31
N GLY A 31 -22.98 -23.63 -31.59
CA GLY A 31 -21.56 -23.45 -31.92
C GLY A 31 -21.19 -23.82 -33.37
N SER A 32 -21.89 -24.77 -33.99
CA SER A 32 -21.70 -25.10 -35.41
C SER A 32 -22.05 -23.96 -36.37
N LEU A 33 -22.94 -23.06 -35.97
CA LEU A 33 -23.41 -21.90 -36.70
C LEU A 33 -22.78 -20.59 -36.22
N ASN A 34 -21.96 -20.62 -35.16
CA ASN A 34 -21.26 -19.47 -34.61
C ASN A 34 -19.99 -19.15 -35.42
N PRO A 35 -19.92 -18.05 -36.18
CA PRO A 35 -18.72 -17.73 -36.95
C PRO A 35 -17.48 -17.49 -36.07
N ALA A 36 -17.65 -17.14 -34.79
CA ALA A 36 -16.53 -16.91 -33.89
C ALA A 36 -15.79 -18.17 -33.46
N ASP A 37 -16.42 -19.34 -33.60
CA ASP A 37 -15.76 -20.62 -33.37
C ASP A 37 -14.66 -20.88 -34.42
N ASP A 38 -14.79 -20.37 -35.64
CA ASP A 38 -13.80 -20.58 -36.70
C ASP A 38 -12.45 -19.97 -36.34
N VAL A 39 -12.44 -18.73 -35.86
CA VAL A 39 -11.20 -18.03 -35.50
C VAL A 39 -10.66 -18.55 -34.17
N SER A 40 -11.53 -18.83 -33.20
CA SER A 40 -11.10 -19.30 -31.87
C SER A 40 -10.59 -20.75 -31.86
N ARG A 41 -11.09 -21.62 -32.74
CA ARG A 41 -10.61 -23.02 -32.89
C ARG A 41 -9.44 -23.17 -33.86
N GLY A 42 -9.08 -22.10 -34.58
CA GLY A 42 -7.93 -22.05 -35.47
C GLY A 42 -8.29 -22.34 -36.92
N VAL A 43 -8.31 -21.29 -37.74
CA VAL A 43 -8.46 -21.35 -39.20
C VAL A 43 -7.26 -20.66 -39.85
N SER A 44 -6.77 -21.21 -40.96
CA SER A 44 -5.62 -20.63 -41.67
C SER A 44 -5.99 -19.27 -42.30
N PRO A 45 -5.04 -18.30 -42.37
CA PRO A 45 -5.33 -16.99 -42.96
C PRO A 45 -5.81 -17.07 -44.42
N SER A 46 -5.37 -18.08 -45.17
CA SER A 46 -5.81 -18.30 -46.56
C SER A 46 -7.25 -18.80 -46.68
N ALA A 47 -7.79 -19.46 -45.65
CA ALA A 47 -9.19 -19.91 -45.60
C ALA A 47 -10.17 -18.81 -45.16
N LEU A 48 -9.67 -17.76 -44.49
CA LEU A 48 -10.43 -16.56 -44.09
C LEU A 48 -10.58 -15.57 -45.26
N SER A 49 -11.19 -16.02 -46.36
CA SER A 49 -11.52 -15.15 -47.49
C SER A 49 -12.59 -14.09 -47.12
N ARG A 50 -12.72 -13.02 -47.91
CA ARG A 50 -13.78 -12.00 -47.70
C ARG A 50 -15.21 -12.56 -47.76
N CYS A 51 -15.40 -13.72 -48.37
CA CYS A 51 -16.68 -14.42 -48.46
C CYS A 51 -16.91 -15.39 -47.28
N HIS A 52 -15.96 -15.50 -46.36
CA HIS A 52 -16.07 -16.38 -45.20
C HIS A 52 -17.17 -15.90 -44.24
N ARG A 53 -17.85 -16.83 -43.56
CA ARG A 53 -18.95 -16.56 -42.63
C ARG A 53 -18.58 -15.67 -41.43
N TRP A 54 -17.30 -15.53 -41.15
CA TRP A 54 -16.78 -14.55 -40.18
C TRP A 54 -17.07 -13.09 -40.60
N PHE A 55 -16.95 -12.78 -41.89
CA PHE A 55 -17.14 -11.42 -42.41
C PHE A 55 -18.57 -11.17 -42.89
N VAL A 56 -19.22 -12.19 -43.48
CA VAL A 56 -20.55 -12.06 -44.08
C VAL A 56 -21.68 -12.51 -43.14
N GLY A 57 -21.31 -13.07 -41.99
CA GLY A 57 -22.26 -13.70 -41.06
C GLY A 57 -22.66 -15.11 -41.49
N PRO A 58 -23.35 -15.85 -40.60
CA PRO A 58 -23.89 -17.16 -40.92
C PRO A 58 -25.09 -17.02 -41.87
N THR A 59 -25.31 -18.04 -42.71
CA THR A 59 -26.32 -18.02 -43.78
C THR A 59 -27.74 -17.76 -43.28
N PHE A 60 -28.09 -18.21 -42.07
CA PHE A 60 -29.43 -18.00 -41.52
C PHE A 60 -29.77 -16.53 -41.28
N LEU A 61 -28.79 -15.65 -41.04
CA LEU A 61 -29.03 -14.20 -40.89
C LEU A 61 -29.41 -13.52 -42.21
N GLN A 62 -29.19 -14.19 -43.35
CA GLN A 62 -29.60 -13.71 -44.67
C GLN A 62 -31.02 -14.15 -45.04
N LEU A 63 -31.62 -15.02 -44.23
CA LEU A 63 -32.99 -15.49 -44.39
C LEU A 63 -33.95 -14.65 -43.55
N ASP A 64 -35.25 -14.77 -43.83
CA ASP A 64 -36.31 -14.16 -43.01
C ASP A 64 -36.19 -14.59 -41.53
N GLU A 65 -36.50 -13.70 -40.60
CA GLU A 65 -36.38 -13.93 -39.15
C GLU A 65 -37.20 -15.15 -38.68
N GLN A 66 -38.26 -15.50 -39.40
CA GLN A 66 -39.07 -16.71 -39.14
C GLN A 66 -38.28 -18.02 -39.37
N LEU A 67 -37.24 -17.98 -40.19
CA LEU A 67 -36.38 -19.11 -40.52
C LEU A 67 -35.11 -19.15 -39.67
N TRP A 68 -34.94 -18.19 -38.74
CA TRP A 68 -33.80 -18.18 -37.84
C TRP A 68 -33.92 -19.33 -36.83
N PRO A 69 -32.79 -19.91 -36.38
CA PRO A 69 -32.81 -20.97 -35.38
C PRO A 69 -33.56 -20.49 -34.12
N MET A 70 -34.56 -21.26 -33.70
CA MET A 70 -35.29 -20.99 -32.47
C MET A 70 -34.37 -21.18 -31.27
N SER A 71 -34.40 -20.22 -30.35
CA SER A 71 -33.70 -20.32 -29.07
C SER A 71 -34.21 -21.55 -28.32
N THR A 72 -33.33 -22.50 -28.05
CA THR A 72 -33.64 -23.56 -27.09
C THR A 72 -33.76 -22.92 -25.72
N GLU A 73 -34.87 -23.16 -25.01
CA GLU A 73 -34.94 -22.79 -23.59
C GLU A 73 -33.85 -23.56 -22.85
N ILE A 74 -32.79 -22.85 -22.46
CA ILE A 74 -31.72 -23.44 -21.66
C ILE A 74 -32.26 -23.53 -20.23
N ALA A 75 -32.56 -24.75 -19.79
CA ALA A 75 -32.90 -25.00 -18.39
C ALA A 75 -31.71 -24.58 -17.51
N VAL A 76 -31.94 -23.65 -16.58
CA VAL A 76 -30.92 -23.22 -15.63
C VAL A 76 -30.70 -24.37 -14.64
N ASP A 77 -29.48 -24.91 -14.60
CA ASP A 77 -29.10 -25.89 -13.59
C ASP A 77 -29.21 -25.27 -12.19
N ALA A 78 -29.87 -25.97 -11.27
CA ALA A 78 -30.07 -25.49 -9.91
C ALA A 78 -28.76 -25.44 -9.11
N ASP A 79 -27.76 -26.22 -9.51
CA ASP A 79 -26.43 -26.30 -8.89
C ASP A 79 -25.35 -25.48 -9.62
N ASP A 80 -25.73 -24.51 -10.44
CA ASP A 80 -24.77 -23.60 -11.08
C ASP A 80 -23.93 -22.85 -10.02
N PRO A 81 -22.59 -22.93 -10.05
CA PRO A 81 -21.72 -22.33 -9.03
C PRO A 81 -21.79 -20.80 -8.93
N GLU A 82 -22.31 -20.13 -9.96
CA GLU A 82 -22.56 -18.68 -10.01
C GLU A 82 -23.93 -18.28 -9.43
N VAL A 83 -24.86 -19.24 -9.34
CA VAL A 83 -26.09 -19.10 -8.58
C VAL A 83 -25.76 -19.26 -7.10
N MET A 84 -25.98 -18.21 -6.32
CA MET A 84 -25.88 -18.33 -4.88
C MET A 84 -27.01 -19.24 -4.41
N ASN A 85 -26.65 -20.46 -4.00
CA ASN A 85 -27.47 -21.28 -3.12
C ASN A 85 -27.71 -20.46 -1.86
N SER A 86 -28.79 -19.69 -1.87
CA SER A 86 -29.26 -18.99 -0.68
C SER A 86 -29.42 -20.09 0.36
N PRO A 87 -28.62 -20.11 1.45
CA PRO A 87 -29.03 -20.93 2.58
C PRO A 87 -30.45 -20.46 2.85
N ARG A 88 -31.42 -21.38 2.85
CA ARG A 88 -32.74 -21.08 3.40
C ARG A 88 -32.46 -20.54 4.79
N LEU A 89 -32.40 -19.22 4.90
CA LEU A 89 -32.36 -18.49 6.14
C LEU A 89 -33.74 -18.78 6.70
N VAL A 90 -33.82 -19.88 7.44
CA VAL A 90 -34.75 -19.98 8.54
C VAL A 90 -34.28 -18.90 9.49
N ALA A 91 -34.66 -17.66 9.18
CA ALA A 91 -34.68 -16.60 10.14
C ALA A 91 -35.70 -17.06 11.17
N ALA A 92 -35.22 -17.78 12.19
CA ALA A 92 -35.81 -17.62 13.50
C ALA A 92 -35.77 -16.11 13.71
N VAL A 93 -36.92 -15.45 13.54
CA VAL A 93 -37.09 -14.06 13.90
C VAL A 93 -37.00 -14.06 15.43
N VAL A 94 -35.76 -14.10 15.92
CA VAL A 94 -35.43 -13.60 17.22
C VAL A 94 -35.72 -12.12 17.07
N HIS A 95 -36.85 -11.66 17.59
CA HIS A 95 -37.07 -10.26 17.87
C HIS A 95 -36.01 -9.83 18.88
N GLN A 96 -34.76 -9.65 18.42
CA GLN A 96 -33.84 -8.76 19.09
C GLN A 96 -34.46 -7.39 18.90
N GLU A 97 -34.92 -6.78 19.97
CA GLU A 97 -35.32 -5.38 19.98
C GLU A 97 -34.11 -4.55 19.54
N VAL A 98 -33.95 -4.36 18.22
CA VAL A 98 -32.92 -3.49 17.68
C VAL A 98 -33.34 -2.08 18.06
N ASN A 99 -32.75 -1.56 19.14
CA ASN A 99 -32.94 -0.18 19.51
C ASN A 99 -32.43 0.69 18.36
N CYS A 100 -33.35 1.33 17.63
CA CYS A 100 -33.05 2.15 16.46
C CYS A 100 -32.01 3.24 16.74
N GLY A 101 -31.94 3.72 17.99
CA GLY A 101 -30.93 4.67 18.46
C GLY A 101 -29.52 4.09 18.51
N MET A 102 -29.35 2.80 18.78
CA MET A 102 -28.05 2.12 18.77
C MET A 102 -27.57 1.86 17.34
N HIS A 103 -28.48 1.38 16.48
CA HIS A 103 -28.20 1.09 15.08
C HIS A 103 -27.67 2.32 14.31
N LEU A 104 -28.07 3.53 14.71
CA LEU A 104 -27.52 4.79 14.16
C LEU A 104 -25.98 4.87 14.27
N PHE A 105 -25.40 4.43 15.39
CA PHE A 105 -23.96 4.48 15.62
C PHE A 105 -23.18 3.37 14.88
N ASP A 106 -23.88 2.31 14.49
CA ASP A 106 -23.34 1.26 13.64
C ASP A 106 -23.25 1.75 12.19
N MET A 107 -24.31 2.40 11.70
CA MET A 107 -24.43 2.88 10.32
C MET A 107 -23.64 4.16 10.02
N VAL A 108 -23.49 5.05 11.01
CA VAL A 108 -22.86 6.36 10.81
C VAL A 108 -21.48 6.40 11.47
N SER A 109 -20.46 6.72 10.69
CA SER A 109 -19.05 6.75 11.12
C SER A 109 -18.66 7.99 11.92
N ARG A 110 -19.37 9.11 11.75
CA ARG A 110 -19.06 10.41 12.36
C ARG A 110 -19.88 10.62 13.64
N PHE A 111 -19.20 10.60 14.79
CA PHE A 111 -19.81 10.80 16.11
C PHE A 111 -20.67 12.07 16.18
N LYS A 112 -20.12 13.21 15.76
CA LYS A 112 -20.83 14.51 15.77
C LYS A 112 -22.10 14.48 14.90
N THR A 113 -22.10 13.72 13.80
CA THR A 113 -23.28 13.56 12.94
C THR A 113 -24.36 12.75 13.63
N CYS A 114 -24.02 11.62 14.29
CA CYS A 114 -24.98 10.82 15.05
C CYS A 114 -25.69 11.68 16.10
N VAL A 115 -24.92 12.42 16.90
CA VAL A 115 -25.48 13.27 17.97
C VAL A 115 -26.39 14.37 17.41
N ARG A 116 -26.03 14.98 16.27
CA ARG A 116 -26.88 15.99 15.62
C ARG A 116 -28.18 15.40 15.07
N ILE A 117 -28.14 14.20 14.49
CA ILE A 117 -29.36 13.50 14.03
C ILE A 117 -30.29 13.27 15.22
N VAL A 118 -29.77 12.74 16.34
CA VAL A 118 -30.57 12.56 17.55
C VAL A 118 -31.10 13.88 18.08
N ALA A 119 -30.31 14.96 18.03
CA ALA A 119 -30.76 16.29 18.45
C ALA A 119 -31.92 16.83 17.60
N TYR A 120 -31.87 16.66 16.27
CA TYR A 120 -32.98 17.04 15.39
C TYR A 120 -34.23 16.19 15.63
N ILE A 121 -34.07 14.88 15.84
CA ILE A 121 -35.19 14.00 16.22
C ILE A 121 -35.80 14.46 17.54
N TYR A 122 -34.98 14.77 18.54
CA TYR A 122 -35.42 15.24 19.84
C TYR A 122 -36.16 16.59 19.73
N ARG A 123 -35.63 17.54 18.97
CA ARG A 123 -36.28 18.83 18.68
C ARG A 123 -37.66 18.62 18.03
N PHE A 124 -37.75 17.73 17.06
CA PHE A 124 -39.01 17.40 16.38
C PHE A 124 -40.03 16.80 17.34
N LEU A 125 -39.64 15.84 18.18
CA LEU A 125 -40.54 15.24 19.18
C LEU A 125 -41.03 16.25 20.22
N HIS A 126 -40.22 17.27 20.50
CA HIS A 126 -40.49 18.33 21.46
C HIS A 126 -40.90 19.66 20.81
N TYR A 127 -41.40 19.65 19.58
CA TYR A 127 -41.70 20.87 18.81
C TYR A 127 -42.69 21.83 19.52
N LYS A 128 -43.57 21.31 20.39
CA LYS A 128 -44.49 22.14 21.19
C LYS A 128 -43.79 22.92 22.30
N THR A 129 -42.67 22.41 22.82
CA THR A 129 -41.86 23.05 23.86
C THR A 129 -40.71 23.87 23.28
N PHE A 130 -40.24 23.55 22.06
CA PHE A 130 -39.25 24.35 21.35
C PHE A 130 -39.93 25.38 20.46
N THR A 131 -40.07 26.60 20.98
CA THR A 131 -40.54 27.78 20.22
C THR A 131 -39.47 28.36 19.28
N SER A 132 -38.25 27.80 19.31
CA SER A 132 -37.13 28.32 18.51
C SER A 132 -37.30 27.99 17.03
N THR A 133 -37.47 29.03 16.22
CA THR A 133 -37.48 28.99 14.75
C THR A 133 -36.08 28.86 14.13
N SER A 134 -35.03 28.72 14.93
CA SER A 134 -33.65 28.65 14.43
C SER A 134 -33.36 27.32 13.72
N VAL A 135 -32.80 27.43 12.51
CA VAL A 135 -32.31 26.29 11.70
C VAL A 135 -31.13 25.57 12.40
N THR A 136 -30.38 26.27 13.25
CA THR A 136 -29.20 25.74 13.92
C THR A 136 -29.52 25.09 15.26
N LEU A 137 -28.81 24.00 15.58
CA LEU A 137 -28.89 23.33 16.89
C LEU A 137 -28.12 24.13 17.95
N SER A 138 -28.75 24.36 19.10
CA SER A 138 -28.11 24.97 20.26
C SER A 138 -27.17 24.00 20.97
N SER A 139 -26.24 24.53 21.77
CA SER A 139 -25.32 23.72 22.57
C SER A 139 -26.05 22.83 23.58
N TRP A 140 -27.14 23.33 24.17
CA TRP A 140 -27.97 22.59 25.10
C TRP A 140 -28.64 21.38 24.43
N GLU A 141 -29.15 21.54 23.21
CA GLU A 141 -29.79 20.43 22.47
C GLU A 141 -28.78 19.33 22.13
N ILE A 142 -27.56 19.71 21.74
CA ILE A 142 -26.49 18.74 21.48
C ILE A 142 -26.12 18.00 22.77
N LYS A 143 -26.02 18.70 23.91
CA LYS A 143 -25.73 18.08 25.21
C LYS A 143 -26.83 17.09 25.63
N LYS A 144 -28.10 17.50 25.55
CA LYS A 144 -29.24 16.62 25.84
C LYS A 144 -29.32 15.42 24.91
N ALA A 145 -29.09 15.61 23.60
CA ALA A 145 -29.08 14.52 22.64
C ALA A 145 -27.97 13.51 22.93
N LEU A 146 -26.77 14.00 23.28
CA LEU A 146 -25.65 13.15 23.68
C LEU A 146 -25.97 12.37 24.96
N ALA A 147 -26.50 13.03 25.99
CA ALA A 147 -26.92 12.39 27.22
C ALA A 147 -27.95 11.28 26.94
N LYS A 148 -28.92 11.54 26.05
CA LYS A 148 -29.92 10.54 25.66
C LYS A 148 -29.31 9.36 24.91
N CYS A 149 -28.34 9.59 24.03
CA CYS A 149 -27.59 8.51 23.37
C CYS A 149 -26.90 7.63 24.42
N ILE A 150 -26.17 8.23 25.35
CA ILE A 150 -25.47 7.49 26.41
C ILE A 150 -26.45 6.68 27.26
N HIS A 151 -27.55 7.30 27.68
CA HIS A 151 -28.61 6.65 28.43
C HIS A 151 -29.16 5.40 27.73
N VAL A 152 -29.41 5.45 26.42
CA VAL A 152 -29.87 4.29 25.64
C VAL A 152 -28.85 3.15 25.69
N PHE A 153 -27.58 3.44 25.46
CA PHE A 153 -26.52 2.43 25.51
C PHE A 153 -26.29 1.88 26.93
N GLN A 154 -26.44 2.71 27.96
CA GLN A 154 -26.36 2.28 29.35
C GLN A 154 -27.50 1.33 29.72
N ARG A 155 -28.73 1.66 29.35
CA ARG A 155 -29.90 0.83 29.64
C ARG A 155 -29.82 -0.54 28.97
N PHE A 156 -29.23 -0.60 27.77
CA PHE A 156 -28.98 -1.87 27.09
C PHE A 156 -27.84 -2.68 27.73
N ALA A 157 -26.75 -2.03 28.12
CA ALA A 157 -25.58 -2.71 28.66
C ALA A 157 -25.67 -3.07 30.15
N PHE A 158 -26.45 -2.31 30.92
CA PHE A 158 -26.61 -2.42 32.37
C PHE A 158 -28.09 -2.37 32.78
N PRO A 159 -28.96 -3.26 32.25
CA PRO A 159 -30.41 -3.18 32.47
C PRO A 159 -30.78 -3.37 33.95
N GLU A 160 -30.16 -4.34 34.63
CA GLU A 160 -30.42 -4.63 36.05
C GLU A 160 -29.95 -3.48 36.95
N GLU A 161 -28.73 -3.00 36.75
CA GLU A 161 -28.20 -1.87 37.52
C GLU A 161 -29.01 -0.59 37.30
N TYR A 162 -29.49 -0.37 36.07
CA TYR A 162 -30.29 0.80 35.74
C TYR A 162 -31.61 0.81 36.51
N GLU A 163 -32.36 -0.31 36.53
CA GLU A 163 -33.63 -0.38 37.26
C GLU A 163 -33.43 -0.33 38.78
N LEU A 164 -32.36 -0.92 39.31
CA LEU A 164 -32.02 -0.78 40.74
C LEU A 164 -31.76 0.67 41.12
N LEU A 165 -30.91 1.38 40.37
CA LEU A 165 -30.60 2.78 40.62
C LEU A 165 -31.83 3.69 40.45
N ARG A 166 -32.67 3.41 39.46
CA ARG A 166 -33.92 4.15 39.23
C ARG A 166 -34.89 4.05 40.41
N ASN A 167 -34.94 2.88 41.05
CA ASN A 167 -35.77 2.62 42.23
C ASN A 167 -35.09 3.05 43.56
N GLY A 168 -33.92 3.69 43.50
CA GLY A 168 -33.16 4.10 44.70
C GLY A 168 -32.61 2.93 45.51
N MET A 169 -32.51 1.74 44.91
CA MET A 169 -31.99 0.53 45.56
C MET A 169 -30.47 0.42 45.37
N GLY A 170 -29.80 -0.23 46.34
CA GLY A 170 -28.37 -0.53 46.24
C GLY A 170 -28.06 -1.54 45.14
N LEU A 171 -26.90 -1.40 44.49
CA LEU A 171 -26.43 -2.36 43.50
C LEU A 171 -25.97 -3.68 44.13
N ASN A 172 -26.04 -4.75 43.35
CA ASN A 172 -25.50 -6.05 43.72
C ASN A 172 -23.97 -5.95 43.95
N PRO A 173 -23.41 -6.49 45.05
CA PRO A 173 -21.97 -6.55 45.32
C PRO A 173 -21.11 -7.12 44.18
N LYS A 174 -21.68 -7.97 43.32
CA LYS A 174 -21.00 -8.56 42.16
C LYS A 174 -21.00 -7.66 40.91
N SER A 175 -21.77 -6.57 40.90
CA SER A 175 -21.83 -5.67 39.75
C SER A 175 -20.48 -5.00 39.49
N LYS A 176 -20.09 -4.88 38.22
CA LYS A 176 -18.88 -4.17 37.81
C LYS A 176 -18.95 -2.66 38.09
N LEU A 177 -20.16 -2.13 38.30
CA LEU A 177 -20.38 -0.70 38.53
C LEU A 177 -20.28 -0.33 40.01
N ILE A 178 -20.42 -1.26 40.95
CA ILE A 178 -20.52 -0.95 42.39
C ILE A 178 -19.31 -0.17 42.91
N SER A 179 -18.10 -0.50 42.44
CA SER A 179 -16.86 0.18 42.84
C SER A 179 -16.79 1.65 42.42
N LEU A 180 -17.67 2.08 41.51
CA LEU A 180 -17.73 3.44 40.99
C LEU A 180 -18.76 4.30 41.74
N ASP A 181 -19.43 3.74 42.76
CA ASP A 181 -20.50 4.40 43.52
C ASP A 181 -21.51 5.09 42.57
N PRO A 182 -22.15 4.36 41.65
CA PRO A 182 -22.87 4.95 40.53
C PRO A 182 -24.19 5.58 40.99
N PHE A 183 -24.60 6.64 40.31
CA PHE A 183 -25.90 7.30 40.54
C PHE A 183 -26.50 7.79 39.20
N LEU A 184 -27.80 8.05 39.18
CA LEU A 184 -28.51 8.64 38.04
C LEU A 184 -28.55 10.17 38.17
N ASP A 185 -28.21 10.87 37.08
CA ASP A 185 -28.37 12.32 37.00
C ASP A 185 -29.78 12.75 36.54
N GLU A 186 -30.00 14.06 36.42
CA GLU A 186 -31.24 14.66 35.90
C GLU A 186 -31.57 14.22 34.46
N ASP A 187 -30.55 13.83 33.69
CA ASP A 187 -30.67 13.34 32.31
C ASP A 187 -30.88 11.81 32.23
N GLN A 188 -31.04 11.14 33.37
CA GLN A 188 -31.18 9.68 33.48
C GLN A 188 -29.94 8.91 32.98
N VAL A 189 -28.76 9.53 33.07
CA VAL A 189 -27.47 8.93 32.74
C VAL A 189 -26.80 8.43 34.01
N ILE A 190 -26.30 7.20 33.98
CA ILE A 190 -25.50 6.62 35.06
C ILE A 190 -24.12 7.30 35.07
N ARG A 191 -23.76 7.93 36.19
CA ARG A 191 -22.47 8.60 36.38
C ARG A 191 -21.68 8.01 37.52
N VAL A 192 -20.36 8.19 37.48
CA VAL A 192 -19.46 7.85 38.58
C VAL A 192 -19.73 8.78 39.76
N GLY A 193 -19.97 8.22 40.95
CA GLY A 193 -20.16 8.98 42.18
C GLY A 193 -18.86 9.37 42.86
N GLY A 194 -18.91 9.54 44.17
CA GLY A 194 -17.77 9.95 44.98
C GLY A 194 -18.09 11.02 46.02
N ARG A 195 -17.06 11.41 46.77
CA ARG A 195 -17.17 12.26 47.97
C ARG A 195 -17.56 13.73 47.69
N LEU A 196 -17.58 14.14 46.43
CA LEU A 196 -17.89 15.53 46.02
C LEU A 196 -19.36 15.75 45.64
N ARG A 197 -20.26 14.80 45.91
CA ARG A 197 -21.69 14.87 45.56
C ARG A 197 -22.44 16.09 46.10
N GLN A 198 -22.04 16.62 47.26
CA GLN A 198 -22.69 17.80 47.90
C GLN A 198 -21.98 19.13 47.61
N GLY A 199 -20.90 19.12 46.81
CA GLY A 199 -20.19 20.34 46.45
C GLY A 199 -21.06 21.20 45.53
N ILE A 200 -21.37 22.41 45.97
CA ILE A 200 -22.18 23.41 45.28
C ILE A 200 -21.81 23.48 43.78
N GLN A 201 -22.73 22.99 42.94
CA GLN A 201 -23.02 23.47 41.59
C GLN A 201 -21.83 23.80 40.68
N LEU A 202 -20.87 22.89 40.52
CA LEU A 202 -19.73 23.09 39.61
C LEU A 202 -19.43 21.82 38.78
N ASP A 203 -19.79 21.92 37.50
CA ASP A 203 -19.43 21.11 36.33
C ASP A 203 -19.85 19.63 36.27
N ILE A 204 -20.60 19.32 35.20
CA ILE A 204 -20.87 17.97 34.63
C ILE A 204 -19.58 17.12 34.52
N ASN A 205 -18.40 17.75 34.48
CA ASN A 205 -17.09 17.13 34.36
C ASN A 205 -16.57 16.47 35.66
N ARG A 206 -17.20 16.69 36.83
CA ARG A 206 -16.79 16.04 38.08
C ARG A 206 -17.29 14.60 38.21
N HIS A 207 -18.36 14.26 37.50
CA HIS A 207 -19.00 12.95 37.53
C HIS A 207 -19.08 12.39 36.10
N PRO A 208 -17.99 11.76 35.62
CA PRO A 208 -17.96 11.21 34.28
C PRO A 208 -19.10 10.22 34.02
N ALA A 209 -19.71 10.28 32.83
CA ALA A 209 -20.75 9.33 32.45
C ALA A 209 -20.14 7.94 32.21
N ILE A 210 -20.73 6.91 32.80
CA ILE A 210 -20.21 5.53 32.68
C ILE A 210 -20.59 4.98 31.31
N ILE A 211 -19.61 4.57 30.50
CA ILE A 211 -19.87 4.03 29.17
C ILE A 211 -19.44 2.56 29.12
N PRO A 212 -20.29 1.64 28.61
CA PRO A 212 -19.89 0.24 28.39
C PRO A 212 -18.66 0.13 27.49
N ALA A 213 -17.87 -0.94 27.61
CA ALA A 213 -16.61 -1.07 26.87
C ALA A 213 -16.81 -1.41 25.38
N ASP A 214 -17.82 -2.22 25.09
CA ASP A 214 -18.02 -2.89 23.82
C ASP A 214 -19.32 -2.40 23.18
N CYS A 215 -19.33 -1.16 22.71
CA CYS A 215 -20.43 -0.62 21.91
C CYS A 215 -19.95 0.34 20.84
N SER A 216 -20.77 0.54 19.80
CA SER A 216 -20.46 1.43 18.70
C SER A 216 -20.34 2.89 19.12
N LEU A 217 -21.14 3.35 20.09
CA LEU A 217 -21.00 4.68 20.68
C LEU A 217 -19.56 4.96 21.14
N VAL A 218 -18.94 4.03 21.88
CA VAL A 218 -17.56 4.16 22.37
C VAL A 218 -16.58 4.21 21.22
N HIS A 219 -16.78 3.34 20.22
CA HIS A 219 -15.93 3.34 19.05
C HIS A 219 -15.94 4.71 18.36
N ARG A 220 -17.13 5.27 18.09
CA ARG A 220 -17.27 6.59 17.44
C ARG A 220 -16.71 7.71 18.32
N LEU A 221 -16.97 7.69 19.62
CA LEU A 221 -16.49 8.68 20.58
C LEU A 221 -14.95 8.71 20.67
N VAL A 222 -14.34 7.54 20.91
CA VAL A 222 -12.87 7.41 21.03
C VAL A 222 -12.20 7.77 19.71
N TRP A 223 -12.76 7.33 18.57
CA TRP A 223 -12.22 7.66 17.25
C TRP A 223 -12.25 9.17 16.97
N GLN A 224 -13.37 9.83 17.28
CA GLN A 224 -13.48 11.29 17.17
C GLN A 224 -12.45 11.98 18.05
N ARG A 225 -12.28 11.56 19.31
CA ARG A 225 -11.32 12.21 20.21
C ARG A 225 -9.88 11.96 19.80
N HIS A 226 -9.58 10.78 19.26
CA HIS A 226 -8.27 10.48 18.69
C HIS A 226 -7.89 11.42 17.53
N ILE A 227 -8.85 11.75 16.66
CA ILE A 227 -8.67 12.72 15.56
C ILE A 227 -8.56 14.15 16.12
N ASP A 228 -9.47 14.55 17.01
CA ASP A 228 -9.50 15.91 17.60
C ASP A 228 -8.19 16.22 18.37
N LEU A 229 -7.53 15.19 18.95
CA LEU A 229 -6.23 15.28 19.61
C LEU A 229 -5.05 14.97 18.68
N MET A 230 -5.18 15.18 17.37
CA MET A 230 -4.10 15.08 16.38
C MET A 230 -3.36 13.73 16.42
N HIS A 231 -4.11 12.62 16.42
CA HIS A 231 -3.57 11.27 16.44
C HIS A 231 -2.69 10.93 17.67
N SER A 232 -2.99 11.55 18.81
CA SER A 232 -2.32 11.29 20.09
C SER A 232 -2.38 9.83 20.54
N ARG A 233 -1.39 9.42 21.35
CA ARG A 233 -1.29 8.06 21.93
C ARG A 233 -2.40 7.77 22.95
N THR A 234 -2.58 6.48 23.24
CA THR A 234 -3.62 5.94 24.14
C THR A 234 -3.77 6.71 25.46
N GLU A 235 -2.67 6.99 26.16
CA GLU A 235 -2.74 7.61 27.49
C GLU A 235 -3.29 9.04 27.44
N ARG A 236 -2.90 9.81 26.41
CA ARG A 236 -3.39 11.19 26.23
C ARG A 236 -4.88 11.20 25.90
N VAL A 237 -5.31 10.34 24.97
CA VAL A 237 -6.72 10.22 24.59
C VAL A 237 -7.56 9.74 25.77
N LEU A 238 -7.05 8.79 26.56
CA LEU A 238 -7.73 8.28 27.75
C LEU A 238 -7.86 9.35 28.85
N ALA A 239 -6.80 10.12 29.11
CA ALA A 239 -6.82 11.18 30.11
C ALA A 239 -7.86 12.26 29.77
N ASP A 240 -7.92 12.65 28.49
CA ASP A 240 -8.88 13.62 28.00
C ASP A 240 -10.32 13.08 28.06
N LEU A 241 -10.57 11.84 27.61
CA LEU A 241 -11.88 11.20 27.73
C LEU A 241 -12.36 11.07 29.18
N ARG A 242 -11.47 10.85 30.14
CA ARG A 242 -11.80 10.71 31.57
C ARG A 242 -12.36 11.97 32.21
N THR A 243 -12.18 13.13 31.59
CA THR A 243 -12.79 14.39 32.06
C THR A 243 -14.31 14.39 31.90
N GLU A 244 -14.84 13.62 30.95
CA GLU A 244 -16.26 13.60 30.62
C GLU A 244 -16.88 12.19 30.75
N TYR A 245 -16.09 11.13 30.53
CA TYR A 245 -16.58 9.75 30.39
C TYR A 245 -15.71 8.74 31.14
N TRP A 246 -16.36 7.82 31.83
CA TRP A 246 -15.74 6.65 32.43
C TRP A 246 -16.02 5.40 31.59
N ILE A 247 -15.14 5.10 30.63
CA ILE A 247 -15.25 3.92 29.78
C ILE A 247 -14.82 2.67 30.57
N MET A 248 -15.68 1.67 30.65
CA MET A 248 -15.36 0.39 31.28
C MET A 248 -14.16 -0.26 30.57
N GLY A 249 -13.14 -0.67 31.33
CA GLY A 249 -11.88 -1.17 30.75
C GLY A 249 -11.15 -0.13 29.88
N GLY A 250 -11.33 1.17 30.15
CA GLY A 250 -11.01 2.28 29.25
C GLY A 250 -9.66 2.21 28.53
N ARG A 251 -8.56 1.91 29.24
CA ARG A 251 -7.23 1.79 28.61
C ARG A 251 -7.18 0.73 27.51
N ARG A 252 -7.76 -0.45 27.78
CA ARG A 252 -7.80 -1.58 26.81
C ARG A 252 -8.66 -1.20 25.61
N THR A 253 -9.83 -0.62 25.85
CA THR A 253 -10.79 -0.22 24.83
C THR A 253 -10.22 0.87 23.92
N VAL A 254 -9.64 1.92 24.50
CA VAL A 254 -9.02 3.03 23.75
C VAL A 254 -7.84 2.54 22.92
N ARG A 255 -6.95 1.70 23.48
CA ARG A 255 -5.83 1.11 22.75
C ARG A 255 -6.32 0.29 21.55
N ARG A 256 -7.29 -0.59 21.75
CA ARG A 256 -7.87 -1.44 20.69
C ARG A 256 -8.39 -0.62 19.50
N ILE A 257 -8.97 0.54 19.75
CA ILE A 257 -9.52 1.42 18.70
C ILE A 257 -8.39 2.19 18.00
N ILE A 258 -7.45 2.77 18.75
CA ILE A 258 -6.34 3.55 18.19
C ILE A 258 -5.37 2.69 17.39
N ASP A 259 -5.09 1.46 17.83
CA ASP A 259 -4.16 0.54 17.14
C ASP A 259 -4.65 0.17 15.73
N ARG A 260 -5.96 0.33 15.44
CA ARG A 260 -6.54 0.13 14.12
C ARG A 260 -6.41 1.36 13.21
N CYS A 261 -5.93 2.50 13.73
CA CYS A 261 -5.73 3.70 12.92
C CYS A 261 -4.60 3.50 11.91
N TYR A 262 -4.97 3.49 10.61
CA TYR A 262 -4.02 3.33 9.52
C TYR A 262 -2.91 4.39 9.55
N TYR A 263 -3.27 5.66 9.78
CA TYR A 263 -2.30 6.77 9.86
C TYR A 263 -1.26 6.51 10.96
N CYS A 264 -1.70 6.18 12.18
CA CYS A 264 -0.80 5.88 13.28
C CYS A 264 0.06 4.64 13.03
N ARG A 265 -0.52 3.58 12.45
CA ARG A 265 0.24 2.35 12.11
C ARG A 265 1.34 2.64 11.11
N ARG A 266 1.06 3.44 10.07
CA ARG A 266 2.03 3.83 9.06
C ARG A 266 3.15 4.69 9.65
N MET A 267 2.80 5.69 10.47
CA MET A 267 3.78 6.60 11.07
C MET A 267 4.66 5.94 12.13
N ASN A 268 4.15 4.93 12.84
CA ASN A 268 4.90 4.20 13.87
C ASN A 268 5.48 2.86 13.37
N ALA A 269 5.47 2.61 12.05
CA ALA A 269 6.04 1.41 11.48
C ALA A 269 7.55 1.37 11.77
N LYS A 270 8.02 0.28 12.38
CA LYS A 270 9.46 0.09 12.62
C LYS A 270 10.15 -0.17 11.28
N PRO A 271 11.31 0.47 11.01
CA PRO A 271 12.14 0.10 9.87
C PRO A 271 12.51 -1.39 9.95
N CYS A 272 12.52 -2.08 8.80
CA CYS A 272 13.07 -3.42 8.74
C CYS A 272 14.55 -3.38 9.15
N GLN A 273 14.97 -4.32 10.00
CA GLN A 273 16.39 -4.49 10.30
C GLN A 273 17.07 -5.09 9.07
N GLN A 274 18.10 -4.40 8.55
CA GLN A 274 18.89 -4.90 7.44
C GLN A 274 19.75 -6.08 7.93
N PHE A 275 19.51 -7.27 7.40
CA PHE A 275 20.40 -8.40 7.59
C PHE A 275 21.66 -8.19 6.74
N MET A 276 22.85 -8.27 7.35
CA MET A 276 24.10 -8.23 6.58
C MET A 276 24.29 -9.56 5.86
N ALA A 277 24.23 -9.53 4.53
CA ALA A 277 24.48 -10.72 3.72
C ALA A 277 25.95 -11.18 3.86
N PRO A 278 26.23 -12.49 3.74
CA PRO A 278 27.61 -12.99 3.68
C PRO A 278 28.34 -12.42 2.46
N LEU A 279 29.66 -12.18 2.60
CA LEU A 279 30.49 -11.69 1.51
C LEU A 279 30.60 -12.72 0.37
N PRO A 280 30.74 -12.29 -0.91
CA PRO A 280 30.95 -13.20 -2.03
C PRO A 280 32.19 -14.09 -1.84
N LYS A 281 32.09 -15.36 -2.22
CA LYS A 281 33.21 -16.33 -2.11
C LYS A 281 34.44 -15.86 -2.88
N GLU A 282 34.23 -15.15 -3.97
CA GLU A 282 35.22 -14.58 -4.87
C GLU A 282 36.09 -13.50 -4.20
N GLY A 283 35.60 -12.85 -3.14
CA GLY A 283 36.36 -11.91 -2.32
C GLY A 283 37.07 -12.56 -1.12
N LEU A 284 36.83 -13.85 -0.86
CA LEU A 284 37.34 -14.58 0.30
C LEU A 284 38.41 -15.63 -0.06
N TYR A 285 38.62 -15.89 -1.36
CA TYR A 285 39.58 -16.88 -1.81
C TYR A 285 41.01 -16.32 -1.85
N CYS A 286 41.68 -16.34 -0.70
CA CYS A 286 43.03 -15.80 -0.48
C CYS A 286 44.16 -16.55 -1.21
N ALA A 287 43.89 -17.75 -1.77
CA ALA A 287 44.86 -18.53 -2.53
C ALA A 287 44.88 -18.23 -4.04
N ALA A 288 43.94 -17.42 -4.56
CA ALA A 288 44.00 -16.99 -5.95
C ALA A 288 45.11 -15.95 -6.17
N PRO A 289 45.76 -15.97 -7.35
CA PRO A 289 46.58 -14.85 -7.80
C PRO A 289 45.83 -13.50 -7.73
N ALA A 290 46.58 -12.42 -7.62
CA ALA A 290 46.01 -11.08 -7.75
C ALA A 290 45.28 -10.96 -9.11
N PHE A 291 44.16 -10.22 -9.11
CA PHE A 291 43.32 -10.00 -10.29
C PHE A 291 42.56 -11.22 -10.84
N THR A 292 42.53 -12.37 -10.15
CA THR A 292 41.65 -13.50 -10.55
C THR A 292 40.17 -13.12 -10.50
N ASN A 293 39.74 -12.43 -9.43
CA ASN A 293 38.39 -11.90 -9.29
C ASN A 293 38.48 -10.39 -9.19
N VAL A 294 37.83 -9.67 -10.10
CA VAL A 294 37.92 -8.21 -10.18
C VAL A 294 36.54 -7.56 -10.16
N GLY A 295 36.43 -6.41 -9.52
CA GLY A 295 35.35 -5.46 -9.71
C GLY A 295 35.77 -4.40 -10.72
N VAL A 296 34.87 -4.03 -11.63
CA VAL A 296 35.10 -3.00 -12.64
C VAL A 296 34.10 -1.86 -12.49
N ASP A 297 34.58 -0.63 -12.63
CA ASP A 297 33.73 0.56 -12.61
C ASP A 297 34.34 1.70 -13.43
N PHE A 298 33.49 2.62 -13.87
CA PHE A 298 33.88 3.82 -14.60
C PHE A 298 33.76 5.05 -13.72
N PHE A 299 34.68 5.99 -13.91
CA PHE A 299 34.70 7.23 -13.16
C PHE A 299 35.28 8.39 -13.97
N GLY A 300 34.97 9.62 -13.56
CA GLY A 300 35.28 10.83 -14.32
C GLY A 300 34.03 11.70 -14.45
N PRO A 301 33.91 12.54 -15.49
CA PRO A 301 34.84 12.74 -16.61
C PRO A 301 36.08 13.57 -16.23
N PHE A 302 37.14 13.42 -17.02
CA PHE A 302 38.34 14.28 -17.03
C PHE A 302 38.38 15.05 -18.34
N GLU A 303 38.73 16.34 -18.31
CA GLU A 303 38.87 17.14 -19.52
C GLU A 303 40.28 17.02 -20.08
N VAL A 304 40.39 16.75 -21.38
CA VAL A 304 41.65 16.72 -22.11
C VAL A 304 41.63 17.70 -23.28
N LEU A 305 42.80 18.23 -23.61
CA LEU A 305 43.01 19.12 -24.74
C LEU A 305 43.49 18.30 -25.96
N ILE A 306 42.68 18.31 -27.03
CA ILE A 306 43.05 17.73 -28.34
C ILE A 306 43.17 18.89 -29.33
N GLY A 307 44.41 19.34 -29.56
CA GLY A 307 44.68 20.53 -30.34
C GLY A 307 44.07 21.78 -29.67
N ARG A 308 43.02 22.35 -30.26
CA ARG A 308 42.28 23.52 -29.70
C ARG A 308 40.92 23.14 -29.08
N LYS A 309 40.57 21.86 -29.04
CA LYS A 309 39.25 21.40 -28.56
C LYS A 309 39.38 20.69 -27.22
N HIS A 310 38.41 20.91 -26.34
CA HIS A 310 38.24 20.14 -25.12
C HIS A 310 37.45 18.86 -25.44
N ALA A 311 37.91 17.72 -24.94
CA ALA A 311 37.22 16.45 -25.01
C ALA A 311 37.15 15.81 -23.62
N LYS A 312 36.15 14.97 -23.40
CA LYS A 312 36.02 14.20 -22.16
C LYS A 312 36.73 12.86 -22.29
N ARG A 313 37.37 12.45 -21.20
CA ARG A 313 37.92 11.11 -20.96
C ARG A 313 37.35 10.54 -19.68
N TYR A 314 37.36 9.23 -19.59
CA TYR A 314 36.88 8.52 -18.42
C TYR A 314 37.98 7.58 -17.92
N GLY A 315 37.98 7.32 -16.61
CA GLY A 315 38.81 6.31 -15.99
C GLY A 315 38.01 5.02 -15.85
N CYS A 316 38.64 3.90 -16.17
CA CYS A 316 38.16 2.56 -15.87
C CYS A 316 39.07 1.98 -14.79
N ILE A 317 38.50 1.55 -13.67
CA ILE A 317 39.23 0.89 -12.58
C ILE A 317 38.94 -0.60 -12.60
N PHE A 318 39.98 -1.42 -12.48
CA PHE A 318 39.90 -2.85 -12.20
C PHE A 318 40.44 -3.10 -10.80
N THR A 319 39.57 -3.50 -9.87
CA THR A 319 39.92 -3.74 -8.47
C THR A 319 39.91 -5.23 -8.17
N CYS A 320 41.03 -5.79 -7.71
CA CYS A 320 41.06 -7.15 -7.21
C CYS A 320 40.19 -7.29 -5.94
N LEU A 321 39.24 -8.22 -5.94
CA LEU A 321 38.33 -8.45 -4.82
C LEU A 321 39.01 -9.10 -3.60
N VAL A 322 40.15 -9.75 -3.81
CA VAL A 322 40.91 -10.43 -2.76
C VAL A 322 41.95 -9.48 -2.15
N SER A 323 42.89 -8.96 -2.95
CA SER A 323 44.01 -8.15 -2.46
C SER A 323 43.73 -6.64 -2.37
N ARG A 324 42.63 -6.17 -2.99
CA ARG A 324 42.32 -4.75 -3.17
C ARG A 324 43.30 -3.97 -4.04
N ALA A 325 44.19 -4.65 -4.75
CA ALA A 325 45.03 -4.03 -5.77
C ALA A 325 44.15 -3.43 -6.89
N SER A 326 44.42 -2.19 -7.30
CA SER A 326 43.73 -1.50 -8.37
C SER A 326 44.61 -1.38 -9.60
N HIS A 327 43.98 -1.41 -10.77
CA HIS A 327 44.57 -1.02 -12.05
C HIS A 327 43.70 0.04 -12.71
N LEU A 328 44.30 1.12 -13.20
CA LEU A 328 43.61 2.28 -13.75
C LEU A 328 43.92 2.41 -15.24
N GLU A 329 42.86 2.57 -16.03
CA GLU A 329 42.96 2.72 -17.48
C GLU A 329 42.17 3.95 -17.95
N VAL A 330 42.74 4.72 -18.88
CA VAL A 330 42.04 5.84 -19.51
C VAL A 330 41.23 5.34 -20.70
N THR A 331 39.96 5.77 -20.79
CA THR A 331 39.07 5.50 -21.92
C THR A 331 38.60 6.77 -22.59
N HIS A 332 38.45 6.71 -23.90
CA HIS A 332 38.07 7.87 -24.72
C HIS A 332 36.58 8.18 -24.62
N SER A 333 35.78 7.14 -24.46
CA SER A 333 34.34 7.19 -24.27
C SER A 333 33.94 6.09 -23.27
N LEU A 334 32.64 5.99 -23.02
CA LEU A 334 32.01 4.97 -22.19
C LEU A 334 31.33 3.89 -23.07
N ASP A 335 31.77 3.72 -24.31
CA ASP A 335 31.24 2.72 -25.24
C ASP A 335 31.91 1.33 -25.10
N THR A 336 31.31 0.33 -25.75
CA THR A 336 31.82 -1.06 -25.76
C THR A 336 33.26 -1.15 -26.26
N GLN A 337 33.59 -0.43 -27.33
CA GLN A 337 34.92 -0.52 -27.96
C GLN A 337 36.01 0.01 -27.03
N SER A 338 35.78 1.16 -26.40
CA SER A 338 36.69 1.76 -25.42
C SER A 338 36.84 0.87 -24.18
N PHE A 339 35.75 0.24 -23.73
CA PHE A 339 35.82 -0.73 -22.64
C PHE A 339 36.65 -1.96 -23.00
N ILE A 340 36.41 -2.58 -24.17
CA ILE A 340 37.19 -3.75 -24.63
C ILE A 340 38.67 -3.41 -24.76
N LEU A 341 39.01 -2.22 -25.26
CA LEU A 341 40.41 -1.77 -25.33
C LEU A 341 41.03 -1.60 -23.95
N ALA A 342 40.31 -1.03 -22.97
CA ALA A 342 40.78 -0.95 -21.59
C ALA A 342 40.99 -2.33 -20.97
N LEU A 343 40.02 -3.23 -21.15
CA LEU A 343 40.09 -4.62 -20.68
C LEU A 343 41.28 -5.36 -21.30
N ARG A 344 41.56 -5.15 -22.60
CA ARG A 344 42.73 -5.73 -23.29
C ARG A 344 44.05 -5.27 -22.67
N ARG A 345 44.18 -3.97 -22.37
CA ARG A 345 45.39 -3.42 -21.74
C ARG A 345 45.57 -3.95 -20.32
N PHE A 346 44.48 -4.03 -19.56
CA PHE A 346 44.47 -4.67 -18.25
C PHE A 346 44.93 -6.13 -18.33
N ILE A 347 44.34 -6.96 -19.20
CA ILE A 347 44.70 -8.37 -19.37
C ILE A 347 46.17 -8.52 -19.79
N ALA A 348 46.65 -7.66 -20.69
CA ALA A 348 48.03 -7.70 -21.16
C ALA A 348 49.05 -7.38 -20.04
N ARG A 349 48.67 -6.55 -19.06
CA ARG A 349 49.57 -6.13 -17.96
C ARG A 349 49.44 -6.97 -16.70
N ARG A 350 48.22 -7.37 -16.34
CA ARG A 350 47.89 -7.99 -15.04
C ARG A 350 47.46 -9.46 -15.16
N GLY A 351 47.27 -9.97 -16.37
CA GLY A 351 46.79 -11.32 -16.63
C GLY A 351 45.27 -11.40 -16.76
N GLN A 352 44.79 -12.55 -17.22
CA GLN A 352 43.37 -12.76 -17.50
C GLN A 352 42.58 -13.03 -16.21
N PRO A 353 41.51 -12.28 -15.91
CA PRO A 353 40.63 -12.57 -14.77
C PRO A 353 39.77 -13.79 -15.05
N SER A 354 39.35 -14.49 -14.00
CA SER A 354 38.34 -15.55 -14.08
C SER A 354 36.93 -14.98 -13.96
N VAL A 355 36.75 -13.99 -13.07
CA VAL A 355 35.44 -13.37 -12.83
C VAL A 355 35.57 -11.85 -12.79
N ILE A 356 34.69 -11.17 -13.52
CA ILE A 356 34.52 -9.72 -13.49
C ILE A 356 33.14 -9.39 -12.90
N TYR A 357 33.14 -8.59 -11.83
CA TYR A 357 31.96 -8.02 -11.21
C TYR A 357 31.74 -6.59 -11.69
N CYS A 358 30.52 -6.28 -12.07
CA CYS A 358 30.09 -4.92 -12.39
C CYS A 358 28.86 -4.58 -11.55
N ASP A 359 28.72 -3.33 -11.10
CA ASP A 359 27.48 -2.91 -10.48
C ASP A 359 26.34 -2.93 -11.52
N ASN A 360 25.13 -3.22 -11.06
CA ASN A 360 23.89 -2.93 -11.81
C ASN A 360 23.60 -1.42 -11.85
N GLY A 361 24.59 -0.61 -11.47
CA GLY A 361 24.54 0.82 -11.34
C GLY A 361 23.87 1.44 -12.54
N ARG A 362 23.07 2.45 -12.27
CA ARG A 362 22.24 3.21 -13.21
C ARG A 362 23.01 3.93 -14.33
N ASN A 363 24.32 3.67 -14.46
CA ASN A 363 25.14 3.88 -15.65
C ASN A 363 24.90 2.80 -16.72
N PHE A 364 24.33 1.66 -16.36
CA PHE A 364 23.89 0.59 -17.26
C PHE A 364 22.39 0.24 -17.12
N VAL A 365 21.73 0.57 -15.99
CA VAL A 365 20.26 0.44 -15.87
C VAL A 365 19.64 1.66 -15.16
N ALA A 366 19.58 2.80 -15.86
CA ALA A 366 18.67 3.93 -15.68
C ALA A 366 18.59 4.70 -14.34
N ALA A 367 19.08 5.96 -14.33
CA ALA A 367 18.32 7.09 -13.76
C ALA A 367 18.72 8.47 -14.32
N ALA A 368 17.69 9.14 -14.83
CA ALA A 368 17.42 10.58 -14.77
C ALA A 368 18.23 11.55 -15.66
N LYS A 369 17.66 11.80 -16.83
CA LYS A 369 17.49 13.11 -17.51
C LYS A 369 18.72 13.83 -18.10
N THR A 370 19.93 13.30 -17.97
CA THR A 370 21.09 13.83 -18.74
C THR A 370 22.07 12.75 -19.22
N LEU A 371 21.79 11.47 -18.93
CA LEU A 371 22.66 10.32 -19.19
C LEU A 371 21.84 9.13 -19.73
N ASN A 372 20.95 9.37 -20.71
CA ASN A 372 20.11 8.31 -21.31
C ASN A 372 20.78 7.58 -22.49
N GLU A 373 22.05 7.87 -22.81
CA GLU A 373 22.74 7.29 -23.99
C GLU A 373 23.53 6.00 -23.67
N PHE A 374 23.74 5.65 -22.40
CA PHE A 374 24.67 4.56 -22.03
C PHE A 374 24.17 3.15 -22.30
N ARG A 375 22.88 2.87 -22.13
CA ARG A 375 22.35 1.51 -22.36
C ARG A 375 22.25 1.17 -23.85
N ASP A 376 22.11 2.18 -24.69
CA ASP A 376 21.97 2.01 -26.15
C ASP A 376 23.32 2.02 -26.89
N ALA A 377 24.39 2.54 -26.25
CA ALA A 377 25.74 2.60 -26.83
C ALA A 377 26.58 1.33 -26.58
N LEU A 378 26.24 0.52 -25.58
CA LEU A 378 26.95 -0.72 -25.28
C LEU A 378 26.24 -1.93 -25.87
N ASP A 379 26.76 -2.40 -27.00
CA ASP A 379 26.39 -3.70 -27.55
C ASP A 379 26.99 -4.81 -26.66
N TRP A 380 26.20 -5.21 -25.66
CA TRP A 380 26.53 -6.28 -24.73
C TRP A 380 26.82 -7.60 -25.42
N SER A 381 26.23 -7.85 -26.60
CA SER A 381 26.48 -9.08 -27.34
C SER A 381 27.96 -9.22 -27.76
N ASN A 382 28.63 -8.09 -28.03
CA ASN A 382 30.05 -8.06 -28.37
C ASN A 382 30.95 -8.20 -27.14
N VAL A 383 30.55 -7.64 -25.99
CA VAL A 383 31.28 -7.83 -24.72
C VAL A 383 31.16 -9.29 -24.27
N ASP A 384 29.94 -9.84 -24.27
CA ASP A 384 29.68 -11.22 -23.87
C ASP A 384 30.43 -12.21 -24.77
N ARG A 385 30.44 -11.99 -26.09
CA ARG A 385 31.22 -12.81 -27.02
C ARG A 385 32.72 -12.74 -26.71
N TYR A 386 33.26 -11.53 -26.53
CA TYR A 386 34.68 -11.32 -26.22
C TYR A 386 35.10 -12.01 -24.91
N LEU A 387 34.24 -11.95 -23.89
CA LEU A 387 34.48 -12.59 -22.59
C LEU A 387 34.31 -14.12 -22.67
N ALA A 388 33.32 -14.60 -23.41
CA ALA A 388 33.07 -16.02 -23.62
C ALA A 388 34.24 -16.71 -24.35
N ASP A 389 34.76 -16.09 -25.42
CA ASP A 389 35.94 -16.58 -26.15
C ASP A 389 37.18 -16.72 -25.24
N ARG A 390 37.22 -15.94 -24.16
CA ARG A 390 38.29 -15.94 -23.16
C ARG A 390 37.93 -16.71 -21.90
N GLN A 391 36.76 -17.34 -21.82
CA GLN A 391 36.29 -18.05 -20.63
C GLN A 391 36.25 -17.17 -19.36
N ILE A 392 35.95 -15.87 -19.51
CA ILE A 392 35.83 -14.91 -18.41
C ILE A 392 34.35 -14.82 -18.00
N GLN A 393 34.05 -15.05 -16.72
CA GLN A 393 32.69 -14.93 -16.22
C GLN A 393 32.34 -13.48 -15.88
N TRP A 394 31.27 -12.95 -16.49
CA TRP A 394 30.71 -11.65 -16.14
C TRP A 394 29.59 -11.80 -15.10
N LYS A 395 29.62 -11.01 -14.02
CA LYS A 395 28.59 -11.01 -12.97
C LYS A 395 28.12 -9.59 -12.66
N PHE A 396 26.81 -9.39 -12.68
CA PHE A 396 26.20 -8.15 -12.21
C PHE A 396 25.87 -8.23 -10.73
N LEU A 397 26.08 -7.15 -9.98
CA LEU A 397 25.61 -7.03 -8.61
C LEU A 397 24.07 -7.01 -8.56
N PRO A 398 23.43 -7.53 -7.50
CA PRO A 398 21.99 -7.43 -7.34
C PRO A 398 21.51 -5.96 -7.37
N PRO A 399 20.38 -5.65 -8.02
CA PRO A 399 19.82 -4.31 -8.01
C PRO A 399 19.55 -3.86 -6.55
N ALA A 400 19.96 -2.63 -6.22
CA ALA A 400 19.91 -2.05 -4.87
C ALA A 400 20.82 -2.72 -3.81
N GLY A 401 21.90 -3.39 -4.23
CA GLY A 401 22.95 -3.93 -3.35
C GLY A 401 24.29 -3.14 -3.35
N PRO A 402 24.31 -1.81 -3.11
CA PRO A 402 25.53 -0.99 -3.27
C PRO A 402 26.67 -1.40 -2.33
N HIS A 403 26.34 -2.02 -1.20
CA HIS A 403 27.32 -2.55 -0.24
C HIS A 403 28.29 -3.57 -0.87
N MET A 404 27.88 -4.28 -1.92
CA MET A 404 28.74 -5.26 -2.61
C MET A 404 29.78 -4.58 -3.51
N GLY A 405 29.49 -3.36 -4.01
CA GLY A 405 30.40 -2.55 -4.82
C GLY A 405 31.26 -1.56 -4.04
N GLY A 406 30.99 -1.41 -2.74
CA GLY A 406 31.65 -0.43 -1.87
C GLY A 406 33.18 -0.55 -1.81
N THR A 407 33.75 -1.71 -2.19
CA THR A 407 35.22 -1.85 -2.27
C THR A 407 35.80 -0.96 -3.36
N TRP A 408 35.37 -1.12 -4.61
CA TRP A 408 35.95 -0.36 -5.72
C TRP A 408 35.46 1.09 -5.70
N GLU A 409 34.24 1.38 -5.22
CA GLU A 409 33.80 2.77 -4.99
C GLU A 409 34.74 3.54 -4.04
N ARG A 410 35.21 2.86 -2.98
CA ARG A 410 36.18 3.45 -2.05
C ARG A 410 37.52 3.71 -2.73
N LEU A 411 38.00 2.79 -3.56
CA LEU A 411 39.26 2.97 -4.30
C LEU A 411 39.14 4.06 -5.37
N ILE A 412 38.01 4.17 -6.06
CA ILE A 412 37.71 5.28 -6.98
C ILE A 412 37.80 6.61 -6.25
N ARG A 413 37.28 6.70 -5.02
CA ARG A 413 37.38 7.93 -4.22
C ARG A 413 38.83 8.29 -3.92
N VAL A 414 39.68 7.30 -3.62
CA VAL A 414 41.11 7.50 -3.38
C VAL A 414 41.80 7.95 -4.66
N ALA A 415 41.61 7.24 -5.77
CA ALA A 415 42.19 7.56 -7.08
C ALA A 415 41.77 8.96 -7.55
N LYS A 416 40.47 9.30 -7.46
CA LYS A 416 39.97 10.65 -7.81
C LYS A 416 40.65 11.74 -7.00
N LYS A 417 40.83 11.54 -5.68
CA LYS A 417 41.49 12.54 -4.84
C LYS A 417 42.92 12.80 -5.29
N ALA A 418 43.67 11.74 -5.60
CA ALA A 418 45.04 11.86 -6.11
C ALA A 418 45.07 12.55 -7.48
N LEU A 419 44.22 12.10 -8.42
CA LEU A 419 44.12 12.67 -9.77
C LEU A 419 43.76 14.16 -9.74
N VAL A 420 42.78 14.56 -8.93
CA VAL A 420 42.39 15.97 -8.78
C VAL A 420 43.53 16.80 -8.19
N SER A 421 44.29 16.26 -7.24
CA SER A 421 45.43 16.94 -6.63
C SER A 421 46.57 17.16 -7.62
N VAL A 422 46.85 16.19 -8.50
CA VAL A 422 47.95 16.28 -9.48
C VAL A 422 47.53 17.16 -10.66
N LEU A 423 46.32 16.98 -11.19
CA LEU A 423 45.85 17.71 -12.37
C LEU A 423 45.42 19.14 -12.05
N SER A 424 45.06 19.45 -10.80
CA SER A 424 44.60 20.78 -10.34
C SER A 424 43.48 21.40 -11.19
N GLY A 425 42.67 20.56 -11.85
CA GLY A 425 41.59 21.00 -12.75
C GLY A 425 42.04 21.46 -14.14
N ASN A 426 43.33 21.34 -14.49
CA ASN A 426 43.84 21.70 -15.80
C ASN A 426 43.47 20.63 -16.85
N ALA A 427 43.10 21.07 -18.04
CA ALA A 427 42.97 20.19 -19.19
C ALA A 427 44.36 19.79 -19.70
N VAL A 428 44.66 18.50 -19.67
CA VAL A 428 45.95 17.94 -20.10
C VAL A 428 45.82 17.19 -21.42
N THR A 429 46.93 16.82 -22.06
CA THR A 429 46.88 15.96 -23.24
C THR A 429 46.55 14.51 -22.85
N ASP A 430 46.08 13.70 -23.81
CA ASP A 430 45.78 12.28 -23.59
C ASP A 430 47.00 11.49 -23.07
N GLU A 431 48.19 11.83 -23.55
CA GLU A 431 49.45 11.21 -23.10
C GLU A 431 49.76 11.56 -21.65
N VAL A 432 49.66 12.83 -21.28
CA VAL A 432 49.86 13.28 -19.89
C VAL A 432 48.83 12.63 -18.97
N LEU A 433 47.55 12.59 -19.37
CA LEU A 433 46.50 11.95 -18.57
C LEU A 433 46.81 10.46 -18.33
N SER A 434 47.26 9.75 -19.36
CA SER A 434 47.63 8.34 -19.26
C SER A 434 48.82 8.11 -18.33
N THR A 435 49.81 9.01 -18.36
CA THR A 435 50.95 8.98 -17.45
C THR A 435 50.53 9.24 -16.00
N VAL A 436 49.71 10.26 -15.75
CA VAL A 436 49.23 10.55 -14.38
C VAL A 436 48.40 9.39 -13.83
N PHE A 437 47.59 8.72 -14.67
CA PHE A 437 46.86 7.51 -14.25
C PHE A 437 47.80 6.39 -13.81
N ALA A 438 48.91 6.19 -14.52
CA ALA A 438 49.92 5.20 -14.18
C ALA A 438 50.74 5.56 -12.93
N GLU A 439 50.93 6.86 -12.64
CA GLU A 439 51.59 7.34 -11.41
C GLU A 439 50.67 7.27 -10.17
N VAL A 440 49.36 7.39 -10.37
CA VAL A 440 48.35 7.32 -9.28
C VAL A 440 47.99 5.88 -8.92
N GLU A 441 48.06 4.96 -9.87
CA GLU A 441 47.91 3.51 -9.64
C GLU A 441 49.00 2.96 -8.71
#